data_AF-A0A2H5PNX0-F1
#
_entry.id   AF-A0A2H5PNX0-F1
#
_cell.length_a   1.000
_cell.length_b   1.000
_cell.length_c   1.000
_cell.angle_alpha   90.00
_cell.angle_beta   90.00
_cell.angle_gamma   90.00
#
_symmetry.space_group_name_H-M   'P 1'
#
loop_
_entity.id
_entity.type
_entity.pdbx_description
1 polymer ?
#
loop_
_entity_poly.entity_id
_entity_poly.type
_entity_poly.pdbx_seq_one_letter_code
_entity_poly.pdbx_strand_id
1 'polypeptide(L)' 'MSALGTSKGILEIAKFGIYVGVPVFLMYTFANNTKNIQKFMGNRSYVEYPPEGPRPPSPEELREMARELARNKNIR' A
#
# COMPACT_ATOMS: atom_id res chain seq x y z
N MET A 1 -17.06 -48.44 25.68
CA MET A 1 -17.64 -47.10 25.49
C MET A 1 -16.53 -46.08 25.68
N SER A 2 -16.19 -45.38 24.61
CA SER A 2 -15.04 -44.48 24.57
C SER A 2 -15.22 -43.32 25.54
N ALA A 3 -14.24 -43.12 26.43
CA ALA A 3 -14.06 -41.93 27.25
C ALA A 3 -13.72 -40.71 26.38
N LEU A 4 -14.63 -40.30 25.49
CA LEU A 4 -14.63 -38.99 24.84
C LEU A 4 -14.95 -37.96 25.92
N GLY A 5 -13.94 -37.66 26.75
CA GLY A 5 -14.04 -36.71 27.85
C GLY A 5 -14.46 -35.33 27.35
N THR A 6 -15.09 -34.59 28.26
CA THR A 6 -15.60 -33.21 28.14
C THR A 6 -14.62 -32.25 27.44
N SER A 7 -13.32 -32.55 27.44
CA SER A 7 -12.25 -31.83 26.73
C SER A 7 -12.41 -31.79 25.20
N LYS A 8 -12.90 -32.86 24.55
CA LYS A 8 -13.12 -32.86 23.09
C LYS A 8 -14.29 -31.94 22.69
N GLY A 9 -15.37 -31.94 23.48
CA GLY A 9 -16.52 -31.05 23.25
C GLY A 9 -16.18 -29.56 23.44
N ILE A 10 -15.42 -29.22 24.49
CA ILE A 10 -14.94 -27.84 24.72
C ILE A 10 -14.04 -27.37 23.57
N LEU A 11 -13.15 -28.23 23.09
CA LEU A 11 -12.27 -27.91 21.97
C LEU A 11 -13.04 -27.66 20.67
N GLU A 12 -14.10 -28.42 20.43
CA GLU A 12 -14.96 -28.24 19.25
C GLU A 12 -15.76 -26.93 19.31
N ILE A 13 -16.30 -26.59 20.48
CA ILE A 13 -17.01 -25.31 20.70
C ILE A 13 -16.04 -24.13 20.55
N ALA A 14 -14.83 -24.22 21.12
CA ALA A 14 -13.82 -23.18 20.98
C ALA A 14 -13.40 -22.99 19.51
N LYS A 15 -13.19 -24.10 18.78
CA LYS A 15 -12.87 -24.08 17.36
C LYS A 15 -13.98 -23.44 16.53
N PHE A 16 -15.24 -23.80 16.79
CA PHE A 16 -16.41 -23.20 16.14
C PHE A 16 -16.50 -21.70 16.45
N GLY A 17 -16.32 -21.32 17.72
CA GLY A 17 -16.32 -19.93 18.16
C GLY A 17 -15.23 -19.10 17.48
N ILE A 18 -14.04 -19.66 17.27
CA ILE A 18 -12.97 -18.99 16.52
C ILE A 18 -13.33 -18.89 15.03
N TYR A 19 -13.77 -19.98 14.41
CA TYR A 19 -14.10 -19.99 12.98
C TYR A 19 -15.20 -19.01 12.60
N VAL A 20 -16.19 -18.80 13.47
CA VAL A 20 -17.27 -17.84 13.22
C VAL A 20 -16.92 -16.45 13.77
N GLY A 21 -16.35 -16.41 14.97
CA GLY A 21 -16.08 -15.17 15.70
C GLY A 21 -15.01 -14.31 15.03
N VAL A 22 -13.91 -14.91 14.56
CA VAL A 22 -12.83 -14.15 13.92
C VAL A 22 -13.30 -13.43 12.65
N PRO A 23 -13.95 -14.08 11.67
CA PRO A 23 -14.46 -13.38 10.49
C PRO A 23 -15.48 -12.29 10.82
N VAL A 24 -16.43 -12.53 11.73
CA VAL A 24 -17.44 -11.53 12.14
C VAL A 24 -16.79 -10.33 12.81
N PHE A 25 -15.83 -10.57 13.69
CA PHE A 25 -15.08 -9.51 14.36
C PHE A 25 -14.27 -8.68 13.36
N LEU A 26 -13.56 -9.31 12.43
CA LEU A 26 -12.81 -8.62 11.38
C LEU A 26 -13.73 -7.81 10.46
N MET A 27 -14.92 -8.35 10.14
CA MET A 27 -15.92 -7.65 9.34
C MET A 27 -16.38 -6.36 10.03
N TYR A 28 -16.70 -6.42 11.33
CA TYR A 28 -17.17 -5.28 12.08
C TYR A 28 -16.09 -4.23 12.32
N THR A 29 -14.87 -4.66 12.66
CA THR A 29 -13.78 -3.76 13.06
C THR A 29 -13.10 -3.10 11.86
N PHE A 30 -12.91 -3.82 10.76
CA PHE A 30 -12.20 -3.31 9.59
C PHE A 30 -13.15 -3.10 8.40
N ALA A 31 -13.78 -4.17 7.89
CA ALA A 31 -14.45 -4.14 6.59
C ALA A 31 -15.67 -3.21 6.52
N ASN A 32 -16.43 -3.08 7.60
CA ASN A 32 -17.64 -2.26 7.65
C ASN A 32 -17.35 -0.74 7.79
N ASN A 33 -16.08 -0.34 7.99
CA ASN A 33 -15.72 1.07 8.10
C ASN A 33 -14.45 1.37 7.30
N THR A 34 -14.64 2.04 6.16
CA THR A 34 -13.55 2.46 5.27
C THR A 34 -12.48 3.30 5.97
N LYS A 35 -12.83 4.08 7.01
CA LYS A 35 -11.86 4.86 7.79
C LYS A 35 -10.91 3.96 8.60
N ASN A 36 -11.41 2.84 9.12
CA ASN A 36 -10.59 1.90 9.89
C ASN A 36 -9.61 1.15 8.98
N ILE A 37 -10.07 0.73 7.79
CA ILE A 37 -9.22 0.15 6.77
C ILE A 37 -8.15 1.15 6.30
N GLN A 38 -8.53 2.40 6.04
CA GLN A 38 -7.57 3.44 5.64
C GLN A 38 -6.54 3.70 6.73
N LYS A 39 -6.94 3.74 8.01
CA LYS A 39 -6.00 3.90 9.13
C LYS A 39 -5.06 2.70 9.29
N PHE A 40 -5.54 1.48 9.04
CA PHE A 40 -4.75 0.26 9.16
C PHE A 40 -3.80 0.04 7.97
N MET A 41 -4.27 0.27 6.74
CA MET A 41 -3.52 -0.01 5.51
C MET A 41 -2.86 1.22 4.88
N GLY A 42 -3.29 2.43 5.24
CA GLY A 42 -2.82 3.68 4.61
C GLY A 42 -1.39 4.07 4.93
N ASN A 43 -0.76 3.43 5.92
CA ASN A 43 0.66 3.64 6.24
C ASN A 43 1.60 2.93 5.25
N ARG A 44 1.08 2.13 4.32
CA ARG A 44 1.85 1.49 3.25
C ARG A 44 1.43 2.06 1.91
N SER A 45 2.38 2.60 1.17
CA SER A 45 2.23 2.87 -0.26
C SER A 45 2.34 1.55 -1.01
N TYR A 46 1.23 1.09 -1.61
CA TYR A 46 1.23 -0.10 -2.49
C TYR A 46 1.59 0.24 -3.93
N VAL A 47 1.66 1.53 -4.26
CA VAL A 47 2.10 2.06 -5.54
C VAL A 47 3.20 3.06 -5.24
N GLU A 48 4.44 2.67 -5.53
CA GLU A 48 5.59 3.55 -5.46
C GLU A 48 5.78 4.17 -6.84
N TYR A 49 5.53 5.48 -6.94
CA TYR A 49 5.89 6.20 -8.15
C TYR A 49 7.42 6.38 -8.16
N PRO A 50 8.07 6.21 -9.33
CA PRO A 50 9.48 6.54 -9.44
C PRO A 50 9.69 8.01 -9.02
N PRO A 51 10.85 8.32 -8.44
CA PRO A 51 11.15 9.69 -8.02
C PRO A 51 10.96 10.65 -9.20
N GLU A 52 10.39 11.83 -8.93
CA GLU A 52 10.21 12.86 -9.94
C GLU A 52 11.55 13.10 -10.65
N GLY A 53 11.51 13.04 -11.98
CA GLY A 53 12.68 13.34 -12.79
C GLY A 53 13.16 14.78 -12.57
N PRO A 54 14.39 15.11 -12.99
CA PRO A 54 14.87 16.48 -12.91
C PRO A 54 13.88 17.40 -13.62
N ARG A 55 13.58 18.55 -13.00
CA ARG A 55 12.73 19.56 -13.62
C ARG A 55 13.34 19.96 -14.96
N PRO A 56 12.52 20.19 -16.00
CA PRO A 56 13.03 20.67 -17.27
C PRO A 56 13.76 22.01 -17.07
N PRO A 57 14.79 22.27 -17.89
CA PRO A 57 15.50 23.54 -17.86
C PRO A 57 14.54 24.72 -18.10
N SER A 58 14.85 25.87 -17.49
CA SER A 58 14.03 27.07 -17.63
C SER A 58 14.07 27.61 -19.07
N PRO A 59 13.07 28.42 -19.48
CA PRO A 59 13.08 29.05 -20.81
C PRO A 59 14.32 29.91 -21.08
N GLU A 60 14.91 30.50 -20.05
CA GLU A 60 16.14 31.30 -20.17
C GLU A 60 17.36 30.41 -20.41
N GLU A 61 17.49 29.33 -19.63
CA GLU A 61 18.53 28.31 -19.82
C GLU A 61 18.44 27.66 -21.21
N LEU A 62 17.22 27.38 -21.69
CA LEU A 62 16.99 26.89 -23.05
C LEU A 62 17.50 27.86 -24.13
N ARG A 63 17.33 29.16 -23.92
CA ARG A 63 17.80 30.20 -24.87
C ARG A 63 19.31 30.33 -24.83
N GLU A 64 19.94 30.19 -23.67
CA GLU A 64 21.40 30.17 -23.56
C GLU A 64 22.00 28.94 -24.20
N MET A 65 21.46 27.74 -23.93
CA MET A 65 21.87 26.51 -24.60
C MET A 65 21.75 26.61 -26.13
N ALA A 66 20.67 27.23 -26.64
CA ALA A 66 20.51 27.47 -28.08
C ALA A 66 21.58 28.41 -28.65
N ARG A 67 21.97 29.46 -27.91
CA ARG A 67 23.04 30.38 -28.32
C ARG A 67 24.41 29.68 -28.31
N GLU A 68 24.68 28.83 -27.32
CA GLU A 68 25.92 28.04 -27.26
C GLU A 68 26.03 27.04 -28.43
N LEU A 69 24.95 26.33 -28.75
CA LEU A 69 24.86 25.46 -29.92
C LEU A 69 25.15 26.21 -31.22
N ALA A 70 24.59 27.41 -31.39
CA ALA A 70 24.84 28.24 -32.56
C ALA A 70 26.31 28.72 -32.65
N ARG A 71 26.92 29.06 -31.51
CA ARG A 71 28.35 29.42 -31.45
C ARG A 71 29.24 28.23 -31.82
N ASN A 72 28.99 27.06 -31.25
CA ASN A 72 29.76 25.85 -31.53
C ASN A 72 29.64 25.40 -32.99
N LYS A 73 28.47 25.61 -33.61
CA LYS A 73 28.25 25.32 -35.04
C LYS A 73 29.04 26.25 -35.97
N ASN A 74 29.27 27.50 -35.58
CA ASN A 74 30.06 28.47 -36.37
C ASN A 74 31.58 28.30 -36.24
N ILE A 75 32.04 27.53 -35.24
CA ILE A 75 33.47 27.24 -35.01
C ILE A 75 33.92 25.98 -35.77
N ARG A 76 32.97 25.17 -36.26
CA ARG A 76 33.19 23.95 -37.03
C ARG A 76 33.04 24.20 -38.52
#